data_AF-A0A7S1A6Q2-F1
#
_entry.id   AF-A0A7S1A6Q2-F1
#
_cell.length_a   1.000
_cell.length_b   1.000
_cell.length_c   1.000
_cell.angle_alpha   90.00
_cell.angle_beta   90.00
_cell.angle_gamma   90.00
#
_symmetry.space_group_name_H-M   'P 1'
#
loop_
_entity.id
_entity.type
_entity.pdbx_description
1 polymer ?
#
loop_
_entity_poly.entity_id
_entity_poly.type
_entity_poly.pdbx_seq_one_letter_code
_entity_poly.pdbx_strand_id
1 'polypeptide(L)'
;RTSGRSTIRMVSCAIWLLLLMRAVWGGFAHTVAPACAWQRAQTVVASSSQHSRFVLVLFGPPGAGKGTHGANLATHFKSPVISTGDMLRNATATSAHEFSSQAAAAMKSGGLVSDEGVLEL
;
A
#
# COMPACT_ATOMS: atom_id res chain seq x y z
N ARG A 1 -58.65 -52.16 15.23
CA ARG A 1 -57.75 -52.45 16.38
C ARG A 1 -56.36 -52.70 15.81
N THR A 2 -55.35 -52.00 16.35
CA THR A 2 -53.88 -52.25 16.27
C THR A 2 -53.25 -52.36 14.88
N SER A 3 -52.40 -51.41 14.44
CA SER A 3 -50.95 -51.71 14.34
C SER A 3 -50.03 -50.47 14.15
N GLY A 4 -50.36 -49.31 14.70
CA GLY A 4 -49.52 -48.09 14.61
C GLY A 4 -48.50 -47.89 15.74
N ARG A 5 -47.81 -48.95 16.21
CA ARG A 5 -46.90 -48.84 17.38
C ARG A 5 -45.57 -49.60 17.33
N SER A 6 -45.27 -50.31 16.24
CA SER A 6 -44.05 -51.15 16.18
C SER A 6 -42.86 -50.52 15.45
N THR A 7 -43.04 -49.49 14.63
CA THR A 7 -41.91 -48.86 13.89
C THR A 7 -41.09 -47.88 14.73
N ILE A 8 -41.69 -47.25 15.75
CA ILE A 8 -40.98 -46.28 16.62
C ILE A 8 -40.03 -46.96 17.62
N ARG A 9 -40.26 -48.24 17.97
CA ARG A 9 -39.35 -48.98 18.87
C ARG A 9 -38.09 -49.51 18.17
N MET A 10 -38.09 -49.69 16.85
CA MET A 10 -36.91 -50.17 16.12
C MET A 10 -35.86 -49.08 15.87
N VAL A 11 -36.27 -47.83 15.61
CA VAL A 11 -35.33 -46.73 15.33
C VAL A 11 -34.52 -46.33 16.58
N SER A 12 -35.11 -46.47 17.77
CA SER A 12 -34.44 -46.13 19.03
C SER A 12 -33.32 -47.12 19.41
N CYS A 13 -33.43 -48.39 19.00
CA CYS A 13 -32.41 -49.42 19.25
C CYS A 13 -31.18 -49.25 18.35
N ALA A 14 -31.37 -48.89 17.08
CA ALA A 14 -30.27 -48.62 16.15
C ALA A 14 -29.43 -47.40 16.56
N ILE A 15 -30.08 -46.35 17.07
CA ILE A 15 -29.39 -45.14 17.58
C ILE A 15 -28.60 -45.45 18.84
N TRP A 16 -29.12 -46.30 19.74
CA TRP A 16 -28.41 -46.74 20.94
C TRP A 16 -27.21 -47.65 20.61
N LEU A 17 -27.32 -48.57 19.65
CA LEU A 17 -26.19 -49.38 19.19
C LEU A 17 -25.09 -48.54 18.51
N LEU A 18 -25.46 -47.54 17.71
CA LEU A 18 -24.50 -46.62 17.07
C LEU A 18 -23.77 -45.73 18.08
N LEU A 19 -24.43 -45.32 19.17
CA LEU A 19 -23.80 -44.54 20.24
C LEU A 19 -22.90 -45.41 21.13
N LEU A 20 -23.26 -46.67 21.38
CA LEU A 20 -22.42 -47.60 22.16
C LEU A 20 -21.16 -48.04 21.39
N MET A 21 -21.24 -48.16 20.06
CA MET A 21 -20.05 -48.44 19.22
C MET A 21 -19.08 -47.26 19.15
N ARG A 22 -19.55 -46.01 19.25
CA ARG A 22 -18.68 -44.82 19.32
C ARG A 22 -17.93 -44.68 20.64
N ALA A 23 -18.41 -45.30 21.72
CA ALA A 23 -17.79 -45.23 23.04
C ALA A 23 -16.67 -46.29 23.24
N VAL A 24 -16.71 -47.40 22.51
CA VAL A 24 -15.74 -48.52 22.65
C VAL A 24 -14.54 -48.39 21.70
N TRP A 25 -14.64 -47.63 20.61
CA TRP A 25 -13.50 -47.29 19.73
C TRP A 25 -12.89 -45.90 20.03
N GLY A 26 -13.07 -45.43 21.27
CA GLY A 26 -12.34 -44.29 21.83
C GLY A 26 -10.88 -44.67 22.08
N GLY A 27 -10.08 -44.73 21.02
CA GLY A 27 -8.65 -45.00 21.10
C GLY A 27 -8.11 -45.34 19.72
N PHE A 28 -7.07 -44.62 19.30
CA PHE A 28 -6.42 -44.67 17.99
C PHE A 28 -7.13 -43.97 16.84
N ALA A 29 -6.86 -42.67 16.71
CA ALA A 29 -6.56 -42.12 15.39
C ALA A 29 -5.78 -40.79 15.50
N HIS A 30 -4.63 -40.75 14.82
CA HIS A 30 -3.91 -39.56 14.35
C HIS A 30 -2.98 -38.82 15.33
N THR A 31 -1.77 -39.39 15.44
CA THR A 31 -0.54 -38.63 15.17
C THR A 31 -0.67 -37.79 13.89
N VAL A 32 -0.83 -36.49 14.04
CA VAL A 32 -0.35 -35.47 13.09
C VAL A 32 0.17 -34.28 13.88
N ALA A 33 1.48 -34.15 13.93
CA ALA A 33 2.15 -32.87 14.12
C ALA A 33 1.76 -31.90 12.97
N PRO A 34 2.03 -30.60 13.04
CA PRO A 34 2.03 -29.68 14.19
C PRO A 34 1.12 -28.47 13.92
N ALA A 35 0.49 -27.96 14.98
CA ALA A 35 -0.33 -26.74 15.00
C ALA A 35 0.46 -25.41 14.84
N CYS A 36 1.69 -25.42 14.31
CA CYS A 36 2.55 -24.22 14.25
C CYS A 36 2.90 -23.71 12.84
N ALA A 37 2.53 -24.43 11.77
CA ALA A 37 2.99 -24.08 10.41
C ALA A 37 1.97 -23.27 9.57
N TRP A 38 0.71 -23.15 9.99
CA TRP A 38 -0.35 -22.58 9.15
C TRP A 38 -1.04 -21.33 9.71
N GLN A 39 -0.42 -20.65 10.67
CA GLN A 39 -0.83 -19.29 11.08
C GLN A 39 0.28 -18.24 10.94
N ARG A 40 1.43 -18.61 10.35
CA ARG A 40 2.52 -17.68 9.97
C ARG A 40 2.69 -17.49 8.46
N ALA A 41 1.65 -17.79 7.67
CA ALA A 41 1.69 -17.58 6.22
C ALA A 41 0.84 -16.39 5.74
N GLN A 42 0.23 -15.62 6.66
CA GLN A 42 -0.64 -14.49 6.31
C GLN A 42 -0.24 -13.15 6.94
N THR A 43 1.03 -12.97 7.34
CA THR A 43 1.56 -11.64 7.71
C THR A 43 2.57 -11.09 6.71
N VAL A 44 2.79 -11.78 5.59
CA VAL A 44 3.54 -11.26 4.43
C VAL A 44 2.66 -11.27 3.17
N VAL A 45 1.35 -11.06 3.32
CA VAL A 45 0.67 -10.24 2.29
C VAL A 45 1.01 -8.80 2.66
N ALA A 46 2.27 -8.44 2.40
CA ALA A 46 2.61 -7.06 2.17
C ALA A 46 1.63 -6.63 1.10
N SER A 47 0.71 -5.74 1.47
CA SER A 47 -0.13 -4.99 0.57
C SER A 47 0.79 -4.35 -0.46
N SER A 48 1.07 -5.06 -1.56
CA SER A 48 1.57 -4.47 -2.78
C SER A 48 0.37 -3.76 -3.40
N SER A 49 -0.11 -2.72 -2.73
CA SER A 49 -0.86 -1.67 -3.37
C SER A 49 0.12 -1.06 -4.36
N GLN A 50 0.01 -1.54 -5.60
CA GLN A 50 0.63 -0.93 -6.76
C GLN A 50 0.12 0.51 -6.84
N HIS A 51 0.78 1.40 -6.10
CA HIS A 51 0.64 2.82 -6.32
C HIS A 51 1.34 3.08 -7.63
N SER A 52 0.56 3.17 -8.71
CA SER A 52 1.05 3.71 -9.96
C SER A 52 1.52 5.13 -9.68
N ARG A 53 2.83 5.31 -9.47
CA ARG A 53 3.42 6.62 -9.21
C ARG A 53 3.30 7.42 -10.48
N PHE A 54 2.44 8.42 -10.47
CA PHE A 54 2.25 9.31 -11.59
C PHE A 54 3.15 10.54 -11.41
N VAL A 55 4.18 10.66 -12.25
CA VAL A 55 5.07 11.83 -12.28
C VAL A 55 4.73 12.64 -13.52
N LEU A 56 4.31 13.89 -13.30
CA LEU A 56 3.98 14.82 -14.37
C LEU A 56 5.03 15.94 -14.39
N VAL A 57 5.62 16.17 -15.57
CA VAL A 57 6.60 17.23 -15.77
C VAL A 57 6.04 18.27 -16.74
N LEU A 58 6.04 19.53 -16.32
CA LEU A 58 5.52 20.66 -17.09
C LEU A 58 6.68 21.49 -17.65
N PHE A 59 6.81 21.53 -18.98
CA PHE A 59 7.81 22.33 -19.69
C PHE A 59 7.16 23.36 -20.61
N GLY A 60 7.91 24.41 -20.95
CA GLY A 60 7.46 25.50 -21.82
C GLY A 60 8.17 26.83 -21.55
N PRO A 61 7.98 27.85 -22.40
CA PRO A 61 8.62 29.16 -22.25
C PRO A 61 8.21 29.87 -20.93
N PRO A 62 8.99 30.87 -20.48
CA PRO A 62 8.57 31.74 -19.38
C PRO A 62 7.24 32.42 -19.75
N GLY A 63 6.31 32.53 -18.80
CA GLY A 63 4.98 33.09 -19.05
C GLY A 63 3.93 32.12 -19.62
N ALA A 64 4.29 30.88 -19.96
CA ALA A 64 3.33 29.87 -20.47
C ALA A 64 2.31 29.35 -19.43
N GLY A 65 2.25 29.92 -18.22
CA GLY A 65 1.28 29.52 -17.19
C GLY A 65 1.57 28.20 -16.47
N LYS A 66 2.79 27.65 -16.57
CA LYS A 66 3.17 26.36 -15.92
C LYS A 66 2.89 26.32 -14.42
N GLY A 67 3.17 27.41 -13.69
CA GLY A 67 2.91 27.50 -12.25
C GLY A 67 1.41 27.44 -11.94
N THR A 68 0.60 28.16 -12.72
CA THR A 68 -0.87 28.15 -12.60
C THR A 68 -1.45 26.77 -12.87
N HIS A 69 -1.03 26.11 -13.96
CA HIS A 69 -1.47 24.75 -14.26
C HIS A 69 -0.97 23.74 -13.22
N GLY A 70 0.28 23.87 -12.77
CA GLY A 70 0.86 23.02 -11.72
C GLY A 70 0.05 23.08 -10.42
N ALA A 71 -0.28 24.28 -9.94
CA ALA A 71 -1.09 24.45 -8.72
C ALA A 71 -2.49 23.84 -8.85
N ASN A 72 -3.13 24.00 -10.02
CA ASN A 72 -4.43 23.38 -10.29
C ASN A 72 -4.30 21.84 -10.26
N LEU A 73 -3.32 21.28 -10.96
CA LEU A 73 -3.05 19.84 -11.01
C LEU A 73 -2.71 19.27 -9.63
N ALA A 74 -1.92 19.99 -8.81
CA ALA A 74 -1.65 19.63 -7.42
C ALA A 74 -2.94 19.42 -6.63
N THR A 75 -3.88 20.36 -6.77
CA THR A 75 -5.17 20.34 -6.08
C THR A 75 -6.02 19.15 -6.54
N HIS A 76 -6.07 18.90 -7.85
CA HIS A 76 -6.84 17.79 -8.42
C HIS A 76 -6.28 16.42 -8.06
N PHE A 77 -4.96 16.24 -8.14
CA PHE A 77 -4.29 14.95 -7.91
C PHE A 77 -3.82 14.75 -6.47
N LYS A 78 -4.03 15.74 -5.58
CA LYS A 78 -3.55 15.74 -4.19
C LYS A 78 -2.05 15.43 -4.09
N SER A 79 -1.27 15.92 -5.04
CA SER A 79 0.17 15.71 -5.14
C SER A 79 0.90 17.02 -4.84
N PRO A 80 2.04 16.99 -4.14
CA PRO A 80 2.88 18.17 -4.01
C PRO A 80 3.40 18.61 -5.38
N VAL A 81 3.46 19.93 -5.59
CA VAL A 81 4.14 20.54 -6.74
C VAL A 81 5.57 20.85 -6.34
N ILE A 82 6.52 20.38 -7.15
CA ILE A 82 7.93 20.72 -7.02
C ILE A 82 8.30 21.62 -8.20
N SER A 83 8.75 22.83 -7.89
CA SER A 83 9.09 23.86 -8.88
C SER A 83 10.56 24.22 -8.70
N THR A 84 11.41 23.77 -9.61
CA THR A 84 12.86 24.07 -9.60
C THR A 84 13.12 25.58 -9.59
N GLY A 85 12.29 26.36 -10.28
CA GLY A 85 12.38 27.81 -10.25
C GLY A 85 12.09 28.41 -8.87
N ASP A 86 11.15 27.86 -8.11
CA ASP A 86 10.81 28.40 -6.78
C ASP A 86 11.83 27.96 -5.73
N MET A 87 12.34 26.73 -5.83
CA MET A 87 13.46 26.25 -4.99
C MET A 87 14.70 27.13 -5.19
N LEU A 88 15.07 27.41 -6.44
CA LEU A 88 16.20 28.30 -6.75
C LEU A 88 15.97 29.75 -6.27
N ARG A 89 14.77 30.30 -6.49
CA ARG A 89 14.43 31.66 -6.01
C ARG A 89 14.47 31.77 -4.49
N ASN A 90 14.00 30.75 -3.78
CA ASN A 90 14.05 30.72 -2.32
C ASN A 90 15.49 30.58 -1.81
N ALA A 91 16.26 29.64 -2.39
CA ALA A 91 17.66 29.42 -2.00
C ALA A 91 18.53 30.66 -2.22
N THR A 92 18.32 31.40 -3.32
CA THR A 92 19.02 32.66 -3.61
C THR A 92 18.56 33.81 -2.70
N ALA A 93 17.27 33.89 -2.36
CA ALA A 93 16.75 34.94 -1.48
C ALA A 93 17.22 34.75 -0.02
N THR A 94 17.22 33.52 0.48
CA THR A 94 17.63 33.19 1.85
C THR A 94 19.15 33.00 1.99
N SER A 95 19.89 32.94 0.88
CA SER A 95 21.33 32.62 0.87
C SER A 95 21.64 31.29 1.58
N ALA A 96 20.76 30.30 1.44
CA ALA A 96 20.77 29.08 2.26
C ALA A 96 21.94 28.13 1.94
N HIS A 97 22.50 28.23 0.73
CA HIS A 97 23.59 27.36 0.25
C HIS A 97 24.76 28.19 -0.27
N GLU A 98 25.98 27.64 -0.26
CA GLU A 98 27.17 28.33 -0.81
C GLU A 98 27.02 28.64 -2.31
N PHE A 99 26.37 27.72 -3.04
CA PHE A 99 26.05 27.86 -4.46
C PHE A 99 25.05 28.99 -4.77
N SER A 100 24.29 29.47 -3.77
CA SER A 100 23.22 30.45 -3.97
C SER A 100 23.69 31.75 -4.62
N SER A 101 24.91 32.20 -4.29
CA SER A 101 25.52 33.40 -4.89
C SER A 101 25.80 33.24 -6.39
N GLN A 102 26.34 32.09 -6.80
CA GLN A 102 26.65 31.76 -8.19
C GLN A 102 25.37 31.57 -8.99
N ALA A 103 24.38 30.89 -8.41
CA ALA A 103 23.05 30.71 -9.00
C ALA A 103 22.36 32.06 -9.24
N ALA A 104 22.41 32.99 -8.28
CA ALA A 104 21.83 34.33 -8.43
C ALA A 104 22.49 35.12 -9.57
N ALA A 105 23.83 35.04 -9.69
CA ALA A 105 24.56 35.69 -10.76
C ALA A 105 24.18 35.12 -12.14
N ALA A 106 24.10 33.79 -12.27
CA ALA A 106 23.68 33.11 -13.49
C ALA A 106 22.22 33.45 -13.86
N MET A 107 21.31 33.43 -12.89
CA MET A 107 19.90 33.79 -13.11
C MET A 107 19.75 35.25 -13.58
N LYS A 108 20.54 36.18 -13.03
CA LYS A 108 20.49 37.60 -13.42
C LYS A 108 21.04 37.84 -14.82
N SER A 109 22.06 37.08 -15.24
CA SER A 109 22.62 37.17 -16.60
C SER A 109 21.80 36.40 -17.64
N GLY A 110 20.79 35.63 -17.23
CA GLY A 110 20.05 34.72 -18.10
C GLY A 110 20.87 33.48 -18.51
N GLY A 111 21.95 33.21 -17.78
CA GLY A 111 22.77 32.01 -17.95
C GLY A 111 22.15 30.76 -17.32
N LEU A 112 22.80 29.62 -17.55
CA LEU A 112 22.41 28.35 -16.97
C LEU A 112 23.01 28.17 -15.58
N VAL A 113 22.22 27.59 -14.68
CA VAL A 113 22.62 27.16 -13.33
C VAL A 113 23.23 25.76 -13.45
N SER A 114 24.33 25.47 -12.76
CA SER A 114 24.98 24.15 -12.83
C SER A 114 24.11 23.06 -12.23
N ASP A 115 24.12 21.87 -12.85
CA ASP A 115 23.26 20.75 -12.46
C ASP A 115 23.62 20.21 -11.07
N GLU A 116 24.90 20.20 -10.71
CA GLU A 116 25.39 19.75 -9.41
C GLU A 116 24.77 20.57 -8.26
N GLY A 117 24.71 21.89 -8.44
CA GLY A 117 24.12 22.78 -7.44
C GLY A 117 22.59 22.65 -7.35
N VAL A 118 21.94 22.18 -8.41
CA VAL A 118 20.48 21.94 -8.41
C VAL A 118 20.13 20.63 -7.70
N LEU A 119 21.01 19.63 -7.74
CA LEU A 119 20.81 18.34 -7.07
C LEU A 119 20.97 18.43 -5.54
N GLU A 120 21.68 19.44 -5.05
CA GLU A 120 21.92 19.66 -3.61
C GLU A 120 20.85 20.53 -2.91
N LEU A 121 19.88 21.06 -3.67
CA LEU A 121 18.74 21.85 -3.17
C LEU A 121 17.65 20.98 -2.53
#